data_AF-A0A8I6XKK8-F1
#
_entry.id   AF-A0A8I6XKK8-F1
#
_cell.length_a   1.000
_cell.length_b   1.000
_cell.length_c   1.000
_cell.angle_alpha   90.00
_cell.angle_beta   90.00
_cell.angle_gamma   90.00
#
_symmetry.space_group_name_H-M   'P 1'
#
loop_
_entity.id
_entity.type
_entity.pdbx_description
1 polymer ?
#
loop_
_entity_poly.entity_id
_entity_poly.type
_entity_poly.pdbx_seq_one_letter_code
_entity_poly.pdbx_strand_id
1 'polypeptide(L)'
;MQKDNRDDRINTLPSDVLVNILDRLDVREAVRTSILSRRWSRLSCKLSRLIINAQPDGVSCSNISDGDFVRINAAVVEATKSLLTRRYPGEDTIHLLTTTFYLRGDVPISIGHAVGSAMTTHNIEKAEFTVLTVKKRRQCTLDDVLNYGSQFVSFFNECLNAFTGLTRLYMENLRFAESDFVSNIFVTCKRLKYLGFLNCDTENHLTLQVEHAQLSELIMVNCRFYKVKLK
;
A
#
# COMPACT_ATOMS: atom_id res chain seq x y z
N MET A 1 -17.11 31.36 -39.58
CA MET A 1 -17.07 30.25 -38.61
C MET A 1 -16.35 30.74 -37.36
N GLN A 2 -17.08 31.12 -36.31
CA GLN A 2 -16.48 31.42 -35.01
C GLN A 2 -15.89 30.13 -34.44
N LYS A 3 -14.58 30.15 -34.19
CA LYS A 3 -13.90 29.12 -33.41
C LYS A 3 -14.42 29.30 -31.99
N ASP A 4 -15.29 28.41 -31.55
CA ASP A 4 -15.74 28.31 -30.16
C ASP A 4 -14.50 28.03 -29.32
N ASN A 5 -13.82 29.10 -28.89
CA ASN A 5 -12.74 29.06 -27.92
C ASN A 5 -13.41 28.77 -26.58
N ARG A 6 -13.83 27.51 -26.38
CA ARG A 6 -14.05 26.98 -25.04
C ARG A 6 -12.69 27.01 -24.39
N ASP A 7 -12.38 28.17 -23.82
CA ASP A 7 -11.25 28.34 -22.92
C ASP A 7 -11.24 27.13 -22.02
N ASP A 8 -10.07 26.50 -21.88
CA ASP A 8 -9.88 25.43 -20.91
C ASP A 8 -10.03 26.03 -19.51
N ARG A 9 -11.27 26.31 -19.07
CA ARG A 9 -11.63 26.98 -17.81
C ARG A 9 -11.08 26.24 -16.59
N ILE A 10 -10.75 24.96 -16.79
CA ILE A 10 -10.10 24.10 -15.82
C ILE A 10 -8.58 24.40 -15.78
N ASN A 11 -7.92 24.60 -16.92
CA ASN A 11 -6.50 25.00 -16.97
C ASN A 11 -6.25 26.45 -16.49
N THR A 12 -7.29 27.30 -16.43
CA THR A 12 -7.18 28.68 -15.91
C THR A 12 -7.22 28.77 -14.38
N LEU A 13 -7.58 27.68 -13.69
CA LEU A 13 -7.62 27.65 -12.23
C LEU A 13 -6.22 27.85 -11.61
N PRO A 14 -6.13 28.43 -10.40
CA PRO A 14 -4.90 28.49 -9.61
C PRO A 14 -4.30 27.10 -9.33
N SER A 15 -2.96 27.02 -9.21
CA SER A 15 -2.25 25.72 -9.13
C SER A 15 -2.62 24.92 -7.87
N ASP A 16 -2.85 25.62 -6.76
CA ASP A 16 -3.32 25.08 -5.48
C ASP A 16 -4.71 24.44 -5.60
N VAL A 17 -5.63 25.04 -6.36
CA VAL A 17 -6.95 24.46 -6.64
C VAL A 17 -6.81 23.18 -7.47
N LEU A 18 -5.91 23.18 -8.46
CA LEU A 18 -5.65 21.99 -9.29
C LEU A 18 -5.03 20.85 -8.49
N VAL A 19 -4.09 21.14 -7.59
CA VAL A 19 -3.54 20.15 -6.66
C VAL A 19 -4.62 19.61 -5.74
N ASN A 20 -5.52 20.46 -5.22
CA ASN A 20 -6.62 19.99 -4.37
C ASN A 20 -7.58 19.04 -5.11
N ILE A 21 -7.85 19.29 -6.39
CA ILE A 21 -8.65 18.40 -7.22
C ILE A 21 -7.93 17.06 -7.39
N LEU A 22 -6.64 17.09 -7.77
CA LEU A 22 -5.86 15.88 -7.96
C LEU A 22 -5.68 15.06 -6.67
N ASP A 23 -5.54 15.72 -5.51
CA ASP A 23 -5.42 15.06 -4.18
C ASP A 23 -6.70 14.33 -3.75
N ARG A 24 -7.83 14.58 -4.43
CA ARG A 24 -9.09 13.85 -4.22
C ARG A 24 -9.25 12.65 -5.15
N LEU A 25 -8.38 12.51 -6.15
CA LEU A 25 -8.39 11.40 -7.10
C LEU A 25 -7.45 10.30 -6.63
N ASP A 26 -7.70 9.06 -7.06
CA ASP A 26 -6.67 8.03 -6.95
C ASP A 26 -5.50 8.32 -7.92
N VAL A 27 -4.38 7.62 -7.78
CA VAL A 27 -3.22 7.85 -8.65
C VAL A 27 -3.53 7.56 -10.12
N ARG A 28 -4.40 6.60 -10.42
CA ARG A 28 -4.75 6.23 -11.80
C ARG A 28 -5.53 7.37 -12.47
N GLU A 29 -6.50 7.93 -11.77
CA GLU A 29 -7.30 9.07 -12.16
C GLU A 29 -6.47 10.36 -12.22
N ALA A 30 -5.60 10.57 -11.24
CA ALA A 30 -4.65 11.69 -11.24
C ALA A 30 -3.70 11.63 -12.44
N VAL A 31 -3.19 10.45 -12.80
CA VAL A 31 -2.36 10.28 -14.01
C VAL A 31 -3.18 10.48 -15.28
N ARG A 32 -4.41 9.95 -15.37
CA ARG A 32 -5.29 10.19 -16.53
C ARG A 32 -5.60 11.68 -16.72
N THR A 33 -5.89 12.38 -15.64
CA THR A 33 -6.12 13.84 -15.66
C THR A 33 -4.84 14.62 -15.93
N SER A 34 -3.66 14.08 -15.57
CA SER A 34 -2.36 14.69 -15.86
C SER A 34 -2.04 14.81 -17.36
N ILE A 35 -2.71 14.01 -18.21
CA ILE A 35 -2.57 14.03 -19.67
C ILE A 35 -3.31 15.23 -20.29
N LEU A 36 -4.27 15.82 -19.56
CA LEU A 36 -5.11 16.91 -20.08
C LEU A 36 -4.30 18.18 -20.40
N SER A 37 -3.20 18.45 -19.68
CA SER A 37 -2.23 19.46 -20.11
C SER A 37 -0.87 19.30 -19.45
N ARG A 38 0.15 19.95 -20.03
CA ARG A 38 1.52 19.99 -19.46
C ARG A 38 1.52 20.53 -18.02
N ARG A 39 0.57 21.40 -17.66
CA ARG A 39 0.46 21.96 -16.31
C ARG A 39 0.03 20.89 -15.31
N TRP A 40 -0.98 20.10 -15.62
CA TRP A 40 -1.45 19.01 -14.75
C TRP A 40 -0.39 17.92 -14.58
N SER A 41 0.33 17.59 -15.66
CA SER A 41 1.50 16.70 -15.58
C SER A 41 2.55 17.20 -14.59
N ARG A 42 2.88 18.50 -14.61
CA ARG A 42 3.85 19.08 -13.66
C ARG A 42 3.31 19.14 -12.22
N LEU A 43 2.00 19.24 -12.02
CA LEU A 43 1.42 19.29 -10.67
C LEU A 43 1.29 17.90 -10.01
N SER A 44 1.40 16.82 -10.79
CA SER A 44 1.39 15.45 -10.25
C SER A 44 2.51 15.15 -9.25
N CYS A 45 3.63 15.89 -9.28
CA CYS A 45 4.69 15.77 -8.28
C CYS A 45 4.34 16.44 -6.94
N LYS A 46 3.31 17.31 -6.89
CA LYS A 46 2.89 18.03 -5.69
C LYS A 46 1.77 17.36 -4.90
N LEU A 47 1.34 16.17 -5.31
CA LEU A 47 0.24 15.47 -4.67
C LEU A 47 0.59 15.17 -3.21
N SER A 48 -0.24 15.58 -2.27
CA SER A 48 -0.02 15.28 -0.86
C SER A 48 -0.60 13.92 -0.47
N ARG A 49 -1.49 13.37 -1.32
CA ARG A 49 -2.17 12.09 -1.12
C ARG A 49 -1.90 11.17 -2.30
N LEU A 50 -1.14 10.12 -2.06
CA LEU A 50 -0.77 9.11 -3.04
C LEU A 50 -1.51 7.80 -2.73
N ILE A 51 -2.57 7.52 -3.48
CA ILE A 51 -3.36 6.29 -3.36
C ILE A 51 -3.06 5.40 -4.58
N ILE A 52 -2.22 4.40 -4.38
CA ILE A 52 -1.80 3.45 -5.43
C ILE A 52 -2.49 2.12 -5.17
N ASN A 53 -3.49 1.77 -5.99
CA ASN A 53 -4.30 0.59 -5.78
C ASN A 53 -4.15 -0.46 -6.91
N ALA A 54 -3.71 -1.67 -6.54
CA ALA A 54 -3.69 -2.84 -7.43
C ALA A 54 -5.09 -3.40 -7.74
N GLN A 55 -6.07 -3.16 -6.87
CA GLN A 55 -7.40 -3.72 -7.04
C GLN A 55 -8.16 -2.91 -8.11
N PRO A 56 -8.72 -3.57 -9.14
CA PRO A 56 -9.52 -2.89 -10.16
C PRO A 56 -10.87 -2.45 -9.57
N ASP A 57 -11.34 -1.25 -9.96
CA ASP A 57 -12.65 -0.75 -9.57
C ASP A 57 -13.77 -1.65 -10.10
N GLY A 58 -14.63 -2.14 -9.22
CA GLY A 58 -15.88 -2.81 -9.59
C GLY A 58 -15.76 -4.19 -10.25
N VAL A 59 -14.56 -4.78 -10.36
CA VAL A 59 -14.37 -6.11 -10.97
C VAL A 59 -14.15 -7.17 -9.89
N SER A 60 -14.97 -8.23 -9.89
CA SER A 60 -14.70 -9.40 -9.06
C SER A 60 -13.39 -10.05 -9.52
N CYS A 61 -12.41 -10.14 -8.61
CA CYS A 61 -11.11 -10.78 -8.86
C CYS A 61 -11.18 -12.28 -9.21
N SER A 62 -12.37 -12.87 -9.35
CA SER A 62 -12.56 -14.28 -9.68
C SER A 62 -12.10 -14.67 -11.09
N ASN A 63 -11.90 -13.71 -11.99
CA ASN A 63 -11.53 -13.96 -13.40
C ASN A 63 -10.17 -13.36 -13.80
N ILE A 64 -9.37 -12.90 -12.84
CA ILE A 64 -8.05 -12.31 -13.12
C ILE A 64 -7.07 -13.45 -13.42
N SER A 65 -6.44 -13.41 -14.61
CA SER A 65 -5.45 -14.43 -14.96
C SER A 65 -4.15 -14.24 -14.17
N ASP A 66 -3.35 -15.29 -14.09
CA ASP A 66 -2.04 -15.26 -13.46
C ASP A 66 -1.13 -14.13 -14.01
N GLY A 67 -1.14 -13.94 -15.33
CA GLY A 67 -0.41 -12.87 -16.00
C GLY A 67 -0.95 -11.46 -15.76
N ASP A 68 -2.25 -11.33 -15.45
CA ASP A 68 -2.83 -10.03 -15.07
C ASP A 68 -2.29 -9.54 -13.72
N PHE A 69 -2.15 -10.44 -12.73
CA PHE A 69 -1.57 -10.06 -11.43
C PHE A 69 -0.14 -9.54 -11.57
N VAL A 70 0.67 -10.17 -12.43
CA VAL A 70 2.03 -9.69 -12.74
C VAL A 70 2.00 -8.28 -13.32
N ARG A 71 1.14 -8.04 -14.32
CA ARG A 71 1.00 -6.70 -14.94
C ARG A 71 0.50 -5.65 -13.96
N ILE A 72 -0.49 -5.99 -13.14
CA ILE A 72 -1.05 -5.11 -12.11
C ILE A 72 0.03 -4.71 -11.11
N ASN A 73 0.75 -5.69 -10.56
CA ASN A 73 1.82 -5.45 -9.61
C ASN A 73 2.97 -4.62 -10.23
N ALA A 74 3.36 -4.91 -11.48
CA ALA A 74 4.35 -4.12 -12.19
C ALA A 74 3.91 -2.66 -12.37
N ALA A 75 2.63 -2.42 -12.68
CA ALA A 75 2.08 -1.08 -12.77
C ALA A 75 2.10 -0.34 -11.41
N VAL A 76 1.85 -1.05 -10.31
CA VAL A 76 1.97 -0.48 -8.95
C VAL A 76 3.42 -0.11 -8.62
N VAL A 77 4.38 -0.96 -8.97
CA VAL A 77 5.82 -0.66 -8.79
C VAL A 77 6.19 0.59 -9.56
N GLU A 78 5.82 0.65 -10.83
CA GLU A 78 6.16 1.79 -11.71
C GLU A 78 5.50 3.08 -11.23
N ALA A 79 4.22 3.03 -10.84
CA ALA A 79 3.52 4.18 -10.26
C ALA A 79 4.19 4.65 -8.96
N THR A 80 4.56 3.71 -8.08
CA THR A 80 5.23 4.02 -6.80
C THR A 80 6.59 4.68 -7.05
N LYS A 81 7.43 4.08 -7.89
CA LYS A 81 8.75 4.62 -8.22
C LYS A 81 8.65 5.98 -8.91
N SER A 82 7.83 6.10 -9.95
CA SER A 82 7.73 7.33 -10.74
C SER A 82 7.19 8.52 -9.94
N LEU A 83 6.23 8.32 -9.03
CA LEU A 83 5.66 9.40 -8.21
C LEU A 83 6.58 9.85 -7.08
N LEU A 84 7.37 8.94 -6.52
CA LEU A 84 8.29 9.25 -5.44
C LEU A 84 9.59 9.87 -5.98
N THR A 85 10.12 9.38 -7.11
CA THR A 85 11.35 9.91 -7.72
C THR A 85 11.20 11.27 -8.40
N ARG A 86 9.99 11.65 -8.84
CA ARG A 86 9.72 12.95 -9.47
C ARG A 86 9.69 14.13 -8.47
N ARG A 87 9.83 13.86 -7.17
CA ARG A 87 9.71 14.87 -6.12
C ARG A 87 11.05 15.44 -5.73
N TYR A 88 11.06 16.73 -5.42
CA TYR A 88 12.20 17.36 -4.78
C TYR A 88 12.23 16.99 -3.29
N PRO A 89 13.36 16.48 -2.76
CA PRO A 89 13.50 16.18 -1.34
C PRO A 89 13.21 17.41 -0.48
N GLY A 90 12.35 17.26 0.53
CA GLY A 90 12.09 18.30 1.54
C GLY A 90 11.12 19.44 1.17
N GLU A 91 10.63 19.55 -0.08
CA GLU A 91 9.71 20.63 -0.47
C GLU A 91 8.23 20.33 -0.13
N ASP A 92 7.76 19.12 -0.45
CA ASP A 92 6.33 18.77 -0.33
C ASP A 92 6.14 17.62 0.67
N THR A 93 5.30 17.84 1.69
CA THR A 93 4.91 16.79 2.64
C THR A 93 3.88 15.85 2.02
N ILE A 94 4.11 14.54 2.16
CA ILE A 94 3.15 13.51 1.76
C ILE A 94 2.31 13.17 3.00
N HIS A 95 1.11 13.72 3.05
CA HIS A 95 0.16 13.47 4.15
C HIS A 95 -0.32 12.01 4.16
N LEU A 96 -0.42 11.37 2.99
CA LEU A 96 -0.84 9.98 2.86
C LEU A 96 -0.15 9.29 1.69
N LEU A 97 0.51 8.16 1.96
CA LEU A 97 0.97 7.20 0.97
C LEU A 97 0.33 5.85 1.25
N THR A 98 -0.59 5.42 0.41
CA THR A 98 -1.24 4.11 0.49
C THR A 98 -0.84 3.30 -0.72
N THR A 99 -0.30 2.10 -0.50
CA THR A 99 -0.05 1.12 -1.56
C THR A 99 -0.81 -0.17 -1.27
N THR A 100 -1.59 -0.59 -2.26
CA THR A 100 -2.28 -1.88 -2.25
C THR A 100 -1.68 -2.74 -3.36
N PHE A 101 -1.23 -3.94 -3.01
CA PHE A 101 -0.53 -4.83 -3.95
C PHE A 101 -0.73 -6.29 -3.58
N TYR A 102 -0.49 -7.18 -4.55
CA TYR A 102 -0.60 -8.61 -4.34
C TYR A 102 0.74 -9.21 -3.91
N LEU A 103 0.70 -10.09 -2.92
CA LEU A 103 1.86 -10.84 -2.44
C LEU A 103 2.20 -11.96 -3.44
N ARG A 104 3.05 -11.59 -4.41
CA ARG A 104 3.42 -12.45 -5.52
C ARG A 104 4.84 -12.14 -5.98
N GLY A 105 5.71 -13.14 -5.88
CA GLY A 105 7.11 -13.02 -6.29
C GLY A 105 7.85 -11.98 -5.46
N ASP A 106 8.81 -11.32 -6.07
CA ASP A 106 9.66 -10.28 -5.47
C ASP A 106 9.08 -8.85 -5.59
N VAL A 107 7.94 -8.69 -6.27
CA VAL A 107 7.32 -7.37 -6.49
C VAL A 107 7.03 -6.62 -5.18
N PRO A 108 6.48 -7.23 -4.12
CA PRO A 108 6.32 -6.58 -2.81
C PRO A 108 7.62 -5.93 -2.31
N ILE A 109 8.76 -6.61 -2.48
CA ILE A 109 10.08 -6.12 -2.07
C ILE A 109 10.45 -4.85 -2.84
N SER A 110 10.22 -4.83 -4.16
CA SER A 110 10.43 -3.62 -4.97
C SER A 110 9.58 -2.43 -4.51
N ILE A 111 8.33 -2.67 -4.10
CA ILE A 111 7.46 -1.62 -3.55
C ILE A 111 8.00 -1.16 -2.19
N GLY A 112 8.34 -2.09 -1.31
CA GLY A 112 8.90 -1.79 0.00
C GLY A 112 10.20 -0.99 -0.07
N HIS A 113 11.13 -1.32 -0.97
CA HIS A 113 12.34 -0.52 -1.16
C HIS A 113 12.05 0.89 -1.68
N ALA A 114 11.09 1.04 -2.60
CA ALA A 114 10.70 2.36 -3.11
C ALA A 114 10.08 3.23 -2.00
N VAL A 115 9.18 2.66 -1.21
CA VAL A 115 8.55 3.36 -0.08
C VAL A 115 9.54 3.63 1.05
N GLY A 116 10.39 2.66 1.40
CA GLY A 116 11.43 2.82 2.41
C GLY A 116 12.44 3.89 2.03
N SER A 117 12.86 3.95 0.76
CA SER A 117 13.70 5.04 0.24
C SER A 117 12.96 6.38 0.31
N ALA A 118 11.69 6.43 -0.04
CA ALA A 118 10.93 7.67 0.05
C ALA A 118 10.72 8.17 1.48
N MET A 119 10.63 7.28 2.46
CA MET A 119 10.56 7.66 3.88
C MET A 119 11.86 8.30 4.39
N THR A 120 13.00 8.04 3.75
CA THR A 120 14.27 8.69 4.12
C THR A 120 14.48 10.02 3.38
N THR A 121 13.89 10.18 2.19
CA THR A 121 14.06 11.38 1.36
C THR A 121 12.93 12.40 1.46
N HIS A 122 11.74 11.99 1.89
CA HIS A 122 10.53 12.83 1.97
C HIS A 122 9.87 12.75 3.34
N ASN A 123 9.18 13.82 3.72
CA ASN A 123 8.34 13.81 4.91
C ASN A 123 7.02 13.07 4.63
N ILE A 124 6.88 11.85 5.15
CA ILE A 124 5.67 11.03 5.01
C ILE A 124 4.97 10.91 6.37
N GLU A 125 3.80 11.51 6.48
CA GLU A 125 3.02 11.53 7.72
C GLU A 125 2.29 10.20 7.97
N LYS A 126 1.66 9.65 6.92
CA LYS A 126 0.97 8.36 6.96
C LYS A 126 1.43 7.50 5.81
N ALA A 127 1.87 6.30 6.13
CA ALA A 127 2.26 5.28 5.17
C ALA A 127 1.49 4.00 5.45
N GLU A 128 0.85 3.46 4.42
CA GLU A 128 -0.12 2.39 4.58
C GLU A 128 0.11 1.29 3.54
N PHE A 129 0.23 0.05 4.01
CA PHE A 129 0.28 -1.14 3.17
C PHE A 129 -0.98 -1.97 3.33
N THR A 130 -1.56 -2.32 2.18
CA THR A 130 -2.62 -3.33 2.08
C THR A 130 -2.08 -4.48 1.22
N VAL A 131 -1.76 -5.59 1.87
CA VAL A 131 -1.18 -6.77 1.24
C VAL A 131 -2.29 -7.78 0.93
N LEU A 132 -2.55 -7.97 -0.35
CA LEU A 132 -3.58 -8.87 -0.86
C LEU A 132 -2.97 -10.20 -1.32
N THR A 133 -3.76 -11.27 -1.38
CA THR A 133 -3.31 -12.54 -1.98
C THR A 133 -4.00 -12.81 -3.31
N VAL A 134 -3.32 -13.53 -4.19
CA VAL A 134 -3.83 -13.86 -5.53
C VAL A 134 -5.10 -14.71 -5.45
N LYS A 135 -5.11 -15.72 -4.56
CA LYS A 135 -6.28 -16.57 -4.32
C LYS A 135 -7.14 -16.01 -3.20
N LYS A 136 -8.46 -16.08 -3.37
CA LYS A 136 -9.42 -15.79 -2.29
C LYS A 136 -9.40 -16.91 -1.26
N ARG A 137 -9.79 -16.61 -0.01
CA ARG A 137 -9.77 -17.58 1.10
C ARG A 137 -10.40 -18.95 0.78
N ARG A 138 -11.53 -18.98 0.07
CA ARG A 138 -12.25 -20.21 -0.30
C ARG A 138 -11.52 -21.07 -1.33
N GLN A 139 -10.55 -20.49 -2.04
CA GLN A 139 -9.74 -21.13 -3.08
C GLN A 139 -8.32 -21.48 -2.60
N CYS A 140 -7.89 -20.95 -1.45
CA CYS A 140 -6.56 -21.23 -0.91
C CYS A 140 -6.49 -22.63 -0.30
N THR A 141 -5.47 -23.39 -0.71
CA THR A 141 -5.02 -24.59 0.01
C THR A 141 -4.18 -24.20 1.24
N LEU A 142 -3.80 -25.19 2.05
CA LEU A 142 -2.85 -25.00 3.15
C LEU A 142 -1.49 -24.50 2.63
N ASP A 143 -1.00 -25.11 1.55
CA ASP A 143 0.28 -24.77 0.93
C ASP A 143 0.28 -23.34 0.40
N ASP A 144 -0.85 -22.88 -0.15
CA ASP A 144 -1.00 -21.50 -0.61
C ASP A 144 -0.81 -20.50 0.54
N VAL A 145 -1.50 -20.70 1.68
CA VAL A 145 -1.41 -19.77 2.81
C VAL A 145 -0.05 -19.79 3.50
N LEU A 146 0.64 -20.94 3.52
CA LEU A 146 2.01 -21.06 4.00
C LEU A 146 3.00 -20.36 3.07
N ASN A 147 2.84 -20.54 1.75
CA ASN A 147 3.64 -19.85 0.75
C ASN A 147 3.45 -18.32 0.81
N TYR A 148 2.22 -17.84 1.02
CA TYR A 148 1.97 -16.42 1.27
C TYR A 148 2.63 -15.97 2.57
N GLY A 149 2.52 -16.73 3.66
CA GLY A 149 3.23 -16.43 4.91
C GLY A 149 4.74 -16.24 4.70
N SER A 150 5.38 -17.20 4.03
CA SER A 150 6.82 -17.13 3.70
C SER A 150 7.19 -15.91 2.85
N GLN A 151 6.41 -15.63 1.79
CA GLN A 151 6.64 -14.45 0.96
C GLN A 151 6.51 -13.15 1.74
N PHE A 152 5.55 -13.06 2.67
CA PHE A 152 5.39 -11.87 3.51
C PHE A 152 6.55 -11.71 4.49
N VAL A 153 7.01 -12.80 5.11
CA VAL A 153 8.19 -12.78 6.00
C VAL A 153 9.43 -12.31 5.23
N SER A 154 9.67 -12.82 4.03
CA SER A 154 10.75 -12.36 3.15
C SER A 154 10.60 -10.86 2.83
N PHE A 155 9.42 -10.43 2.41
CA PHE A 155 9.12 -9.02 2.16
C PHE A 155 9.39 -8.12 3.38
N PHE A 156 8.96 -8.55 4.57
CA PHE A 156 9.16 -7.83 5.81
C PHE A 156 10.65 -7.67 6.15
N ASN A 157 11.41 -8.75 6.06
CA ASN A 157 12.83 -8.76 6.40
C ASN A 157 13.69 -7.93 5.43
N GLU A 158 13.35 -7.91 4.14
CA GLU A 158 14.08 -7.11 3.14
C GLU A 158 13.73 -5.61 3.19
N CYS A 159 12.55 -5.26 3.72
CA CYS A 159 12.00 -3.89 3.64
C CYS A 159 11.83 -3.19 4.99
N LEU A 160 12.70 -3.47 5.98
CA LEU A 160 12.61 -2.90 7.33
C LEU A 160 12.46 -1.37 7.37
N ASN A 161 13.14 -0.65 6.48
CA ASN A 161 13.03 0.81 6.38
C ASN A 161 11.58 1.27 6.08
N ALA A 162 10.83 0.54 5.27
CA ALA A 162 9.43 0.84 5.02
C ALA A 162 8.55 0.50 6.24
N PHE A 163 8.77 -0.66 6.85
CA PHE A 163 7.97 -1.12 7.99
C PHE A 163 8.17 -0.26 9.24
N THR A 164 9.38 0.24 9.49
CA THR A 164 9.67 1.13 10.63
C THR A 164 8.89 2.45 10.55
N GLY A 165 8.62 2.96 9.35
CA GLY A 165 7.85 4.18 9.12
C GLY A 165 6.34 3.98 8.93
N LEU A 166 5.87 2.73 8.89
CA LEU A 166 4.50 2.38 8.52
C LEU A 166 3.50 2.75 9.63
N THR A 167 2.39 3.36 9.25
CA THR A 167 1.30 3.74 10.17
C THR A 167 0.12 2.78 10.10
N ARG A 168 -0.06 2.07 8.98
CA ARG A 168 -1.14 1.10 8.78
C ARG A 168 -0.66 -0.12 8.02
N LEU A 169 -0.93 -1.29 8.56
CA LEU A 169 -0.66 -2.57 7.91
C LEU A 169 -1.94 -3.41 7.89
N TYR A 170 -2.33 -3.85 6.70
CA TYR A 170 -3.39 -4.83 6.51
C TYR A 170 -2.87 -5.98 5.67
N MET A 171 -3.22 -7.21 6.05
CA MET A 171 -2.82 -8.41 5.34
C MET A 171 -3.89 -9.50 5.44
N GLU A 172 -3.97 -10.35 4.41
CA GLU A 172 -4.97 -11.41 4.33
C GLU A 172 -4.44 -12.77 3.88
N ASN A 173 -5.09 -13.85 4.32
CA ASN A 173 -4.86 -15.23 3.87
C ASN A 173 -3.42 -15.74 4.05
N LEU A 174 -2.76 -15.39 5.17
CA LEU A 174 -1.41 -15.83 5.49
C LEU A 174 -1.39 -16.85 6.63
N ARG A 175 -0.51 -17.84 6.54
CA ARG A 175 -0.14 -18.67 7.68
C ARG A 175 1.34 -18.51 7.99
N PHE A 176 1.65 -18.02 9.19
CA PHE A 176 3.03 -17.89 9.65
C PHE A 176 3.50 -19.21 10.26
N ALA A 177 4.61 -19.76 9.74
CA ALA A 177 5.25 -20.95 10.29
C ALA A 177 5.81 -20.65 11.69
N GLU A 178 6.59 -19.59 11.79
CA GLU A 178 7.12 -19.06 13.05
C GLU A 178 6.05 -18.21 13.73
N SER A 179 5.52 -18.72 14.84
CA SER A 179 4.46 -18.05 15.58
C SER A 179 4.91 -16.71 16.20
N ASP A 180 6.17 -16.61 16.58
CA ASP A 180 6.79 -15.41 17.16
C ASP A 180 7.03 -14.30 16.14
N PHE A 181 7.04 -14.57 14.83
CA PHE A 181 7.20 -13.56 13.78
C PHE A 181 6.20 -12.40 13.92
N VAL A 182 4.96 -12.67 14.31
CA VAL A 182 3.93 -11.63 14.48
C VAL A 182 4.36 -10.60 15.55
N SER A 183 5.15 -11.02 16.55
CA SER A 183 5.72 -10.14 17.55
C SER A 183 6.73 -9.15 16.95
N ASN A 184 7.50 -9.58 15.93
CA ASN A 184 8.47 -8.72 15.25
C ASN A 184 7.80 -7.54 14.52
N ILE A 185 6.54 -7.69 14.10
CA ILE A 185 5.78 -6.58 13.51
C ILE A 185 5.62 -5.44 14.52
N PHE A 186 5.27 -5.74 15.78
CA PHE A 186 5.13 -4.72 16.82
C PHE A 186 6.48 -4.11 17.20
N VAL A 187 7.56 -4.89 17.22
CA VAL A 187 8.90 -4.38 17.55
C VAL A 187 9.44 -3.45 16.44
N THR A 188 9.26 -3.83 15.18
CA THR A 188 9.81 -3.09 14.04
C THR A 188 8.97 -1.88 13.67
N CYS A 189 7.63 -1.99 13.65
CA CYS A 189 6.74 -0.97 13.10
C CYS A 189 6.41 0.14 14.11
N LYS A 190 7.43 0.90 14.55
CA LYS A 190 7.34 1.87 15.66
C LYS A 190 6.26 2.95 15.55
N ARG A 191 5.75 3.22 14.34
CA ARG A 191 4.71 4.23 14.05
C ARG A 191 3.32 3.63 13.80
N LEU A 192 3.17 2.32 13.97
CA LEU A 192 1.96 1.60 13.60
C LEU A 192 0.78 2.00 14.50
N LYS A 193 -0.29 2.49 13.86
CA LYS A 193 -1.56 2.88 14.51
C LYS A 193 -2.68 1.88 14.23
N TYR A 194 -2.62 1.21 13.08
CA TYR A 194 -3.59 0.21 12.67
C TYR A 194 -2.88 -1.07 12.22
N LEU A 195 -3.34 -2.21 12.74
CA LEU A 195 -2.95 -3.53 12.27
C LEU A 195 -4.20 -4.38 11.99
N GLY A 196 -4.30 -4.92 10.79
CA GLY A 196 -5.43 -5.75 10.36
C GLY A 196 -4.99 -7.11 9.84
N PHE A 197 -5.62 -8.16 10.36
CA PHE A 197 -5.48 -9.54 9.91
C PHE A 197 -6.82 -10.06 9.41
N LEU A 198 -6.85 -10.61 8.20
CA LEU A 198 -8.01 -11.31 7.66
C LEU A 198 -7.62 -12.73 7.25
N ASN A 199 -8.25 -13.74 7.85
CA ASN A 199 -7.94 -15.15 7.59
C ASN A 199 -6.46 -15.49 7.82
N CYS A 200 -5.82 -14.89 8.83
CA CYS A 200 -4.42 -15.13 9.15
C CYS A 200 -4.29 -16.07 10.36
N ASP A 201 -3.39 -17.04 10.25
CA ASP A 201 -3.18 -18.06 11.27
C ASP A 201 -1.67 -18.27 11.56
N THR A 202 -1.35 -18.96 12.65
CA THR A 202 0.01 -19.43 12.97
C THR A 202 0.04 -20.95 13.03
N GLU A 203 1.20 -21.59 12.85
CA GLU A 203 1.28 -23.06 12.98
C GLU A 203 0.93 -23.55 14.39
N ASN A 204 1.45 -22.87 15.41
CA ASN A 204 1.24 -23.21 16.81
C ASN A 204 0.23 -22.29 17.50
N HIS A 205 -0.21 -22.69 18.69
CA HIS A 205 -1.03 -21.87 19.59
C HIS A 205 -0.26 -20.63 20.08
N LEU A 206 -0.25 -19.56 19.27
CA LEU A 206 0.36 -18.30 19.66
C LEU A 206 -0.52 -17.56 20.66
N THR A 207 0.10 -17.14 21.78
CA THR A 207 -0.44 -16.04 22.56
C THR A 207 0.13 -14.74 22.00
N LEU A 208 -0.68 -13.99 21.25
CA LEU A 208 -0.31 -12.70 20.70
C LEU A 208 -0.20 -11.68 21.83
N GLN A 209 1.02 -11.28 22.18
CA GLN A 209 1.26 -10.19 23.12
C GLN A 209 1.34 -8.89 22.32
N VAL A 210 0.35 -8.03 22.50
CA VAL A 210 0.27 -6.74 21.83
C VAL A 210 0.77 -5.70 22.82
N GLU A 211 2.00 -5.25 22.60
CA GLU A 211 2.63 -4.18 23.36
C GLU A 211 3.19 -3.18 22.34
N HIS A 212 2.43 -2.13 22.06
CA HIS A 212 2.80 -1.13 21.05
C HIS A 212 2.25 0.25 21.38
N ALA A 213 3.14 1.21 21.65
CA ALA A 213 2.80 2.51 22.22
C ALA A 213 1.84 3.37 21.38
N GLN A 214 1.81 3.17 20.05
CA GLN A 214 1.00 3.96 19.12
C GLN A 214 -0.18 3.20 18.51
N LEU A 215 -0.34 1.91 18.80
CA LEU A 215 -1.38 1.10 18.16
C LEU A 215 -2.74 1.45 18.77
N SER A 216 -3.61 2.03 17.95
CA SER A 216 -4.98 2.41 18.36
C SER A 216 -6.03 1.41 17.89
N GLU A 217 -5.74 0.64 16.84
CA GLU A 217 -6.71 -0.25 16.21
C GLU A 217 -6.06 -1.57 15.81
N LEU A 218 -6.64 -2.67 16.31
CA LEU A 218 -6.29 -4.04 15.94
C LEU A 218 -7.54 -4.76 15.47
N ILE A 219 -7.54 -5.19 14.20
CA ILE A 219 -8.63 -5.97 13.61
C ILE A 219 -8.15 -7.38 13.31
N MET A 220 -8.92 -8.37 13.77
CA MET A 220 -8.70 -9.79 13.47
C MET A 220 -10.02 -10.41 13.04
N VAL A 221 -10.09 -10.86 11.79
CA VAL A 221 -11.29 -11.49 11.22
C VAL A 221 -10.93 -12.90 10.76
N ASN A 222 -11.63 -13.91 11.28
CA ASN A 222 -11.42 -15.32 10.95
C ASN A 222 -9.97 -15.79 11.13
N CYS A 223 -9.32 -15.34 12.20
CA CYS A 223 -7.92 -15.67 12.55
C CYS A 223 -7.88 -16.68 13.70
N ARG A 224 -6.88 -17.56 13.71
CA ARG A 224 -6.69 -18.62 14.73
C ARG A 224 -5.54 -18.31 15.69
N PHE A 225 -5.62 -17.16 16.37
CA PHE A 225 -4.74 -16.87 17.51
C PHE A 225 -5.32 -17.52 18.78
N TYR A 226 -4.51 -18.28 19.52
CA TYR A 226 -4.99 -19.01 20.70
C TYR A 226 -5.41 -18.06 21.83
N LYS A 227 -4.65 -16.98 22.03
CA LYS A 227 -4.94 -15.96 23.03
C LYS A 227 -4.38 -14.63 22.57
N VAL A 228 -5.10 -13.53 22.83
CA VAL A 228 -4.59 -12.17 22.60
C VAL A 228 -4.50 -11.48 23.95
N LYS A 229 -3.33 -10.94 24.27
CA LYS A 229 -3.08 -10.15 25.49
C LYS A 229 -2.72 -8.74 25.07
N LEU A 230 -3.56 -7.78 25.45
CA LEU A 230 -3.28 -6.35 25.31
C LEU A 230 -2.58 -5.88 26.59
N LYS A 231 -1.49 -5.12 26.45
CA LYS A 231 -0.80 -4.46 27.55
C LYS A 231 -0.82 -2.95 27.38
#